data_AF-A0AAW2L4X7-F1
#
_entry.id   AF-A0AAW2L4X7-F1
#
_cell.length_a   1.000
_cell.length_b   1.000
_cell.length_c   1.000
_cell.angle_alpha   90.00
_cell.angle_beta   90.00
_cell.angle_gamma   90.00
#
_symmetry.space_group_name_H-M   'P 1'
#
loop_
_entity.id
_entity.type
_entity.pdbx_description
1 polymer ?
#
loop_
_entity_poly.entity_id
_entity_poly.type
_entity_poly.pdbx_seq_one_letter_code
_entity_poly.pdbx_strand_id
1 'polypeptide(L)'
;MLCYFMDNLFRPNLAYVQFPVCFNGFNKADIYSSEFKRVYHIHPMGLNGLSGPDYFGTGTFFNRRAFHGCPSSPIVPEIPELGTDYVVEKAVSDRAILELAHHVASCEYENQTNWGSKVGFRYGSLVEDYYTGYRLHCEGWKSVYCSPERPAFLSEMPIALNDVVTQTKRWSVGLLEVSLSKYSPLTFGTRFLGPLMAHCYSYYAFGPFWSFPIMVYAFLPQTTMLNNFSIFPKVSDPWFFLYVFLFLGAYGQDYVEFILAKGTTLRWWSDQRMWLMRVLSSDLFGTLEYISNHLGIATRTFNVTSKVNDDELKKRYDEGKFEFGVPSPMFVPFSTAALINLAAFFWGFSQVLSGSHNLDEMFIQMVLACFGTVNSWPVYEAMFLRTDKGRMPAKIALISVFLAWVSLCRDFFYYKDVRVGE
;
A
#
# COMPACT_ATOMS: atom_id res chain seq x y z
N MET A 1 -15.92 17.82 15.15
CA MET A 1 -16.68 16.56 15.03
C MET A 1 -18.17 16.82 15.23
N LEU A 2 -18.64 17.17 16.43
CA LEU A 2 -20.08 17.36 16.72
C LEU A 2 -20.78 18.32 15.75
N CYS A 3 -20.10 19.38 15.31
CA CYS A 3 -20.63 20.32 14.32
C CYS A 3 -21.16 19.62 13.05
N TYR A 4 -20.49 18.59 12.53
CA TYR A 4 -20.93 17.86 11.34
C TYR A 4 -22.17 17.00 11.59
N PHE A 5 -22.29 16.40 12.78
CA PHE A 5 -23.44 15.57 13.13
C PHE A 5 -24.67 16.39 13.55
N MET A 6 -24.46 17.63 14.00
CA MET A 6 -25.55 18.55 14.34
C MET A 6 -26.06 19.35 13.14
N ASP A 7 -25.31 19.38 12.03
CA ASP A 7 -25.74 20.06 10.81
C ASP A 7 -26.83 19.26 10.10
N ASN A 8 -28.02 19.87 9.98
CA ASN A 8 -29.20 19.25 9.37
C ASN A 8 -28.99 18.87 7.90
N LEU A 9 -28.04 19.49 7.19
CA LEU A 9 -27.75 19.16 5.78
C LEU A 9 -27.01 17.83 5.64
N PHE A 10 -26.08 17.53 6.55
CA PHE A 10 -25.25 16.33 6.47
C PHE A 10 -25.83 15.16 7.28
N ARG A 11 -26.47 15.47 8.41
CA ARG A 11 -26.92 14.50 9.41
C ARG A 11 -27.69 13.28 8.87
N PRO A 12 -28.64 13.40 7.91
CA PRO A 12 -29.48 12.26 7.52
C PRO A 12 -28.70 11.08 6.93
N ASN A 13 -27.63 11.37 6.19
CA ASN A 13 -26.86 10.36 5.46
C ASN A 13 -25.38 10.32 5.88
N LEU A 14 -24.99 11.01 6.96
CA LEU A 14 -23.61 10.99 7.45
C LEU A 14 -23.36 9.74 8.31
N ALA A 15 -22.56 8.82 7.81
CA ALA A 15 -22.14 7.63 8.55
C ALA A 15 -20.99 7.92 9.49
N TYR A 16 -19.97 8.66 9.04
CA TYR A 16 -18.82 8.94 9.89
C TYR A 16 -18.04 10.19 9.48
N VAL A 17 -17.31 10.74 10.46
CA VAL A 17 -16.31 11.78 10.25
C VAL A 17 -14.93 11.15 10.44
N GLN A 18 -14.14 11.14 9.37
CA GLN A 18 -12.78 10.61 9.33
C GLN A 18 -11.77 11.74 9.51
N PHE A 19 -10.83 11.56 10.44
CA PHE A 19 -9.68 12.45 10.58
C PHE A 19 -8.44 11.85 9.89
N PRO A 20 -7.49 12.69 9.44
CA PRO A 20 -6.22 12.21 8.94
C PRO A 20 -5.50 11.35 9.99
N VAL A 21 -4.88 10.25 9.54
CA VAL A 21 -3.95 9.49 10.37
C VAL A 21 -2.62 10.24 10.37
N CYS A 22 -2.34 10.97 11.44
CA CYS A 22 -1.07 11.66 11.63
C CYS A 22 -0.16 10.81 12.52
N PHE A 23 1.14 10.78 12.22
CA PHE A 23 2.11 10.05 13.02
C PHE A 23 3.07 11.00 13.73
N ASN A 24 3.56 10.59 14.90
CA ASN A 24 4.64 11.28 15.59
C ASN A 24 5.98 10.54 15.37
N GLY A 25 7.08 11.28 15.44
CA GLY A 25 8.42 10.70 15.53
C GLY A 25 9.02 10.18 14.23
N PHE A 26 8.59 10.68 13.06
CA PHE A 26 9.30 10.39 11.82
C PHE A 26 10.72 10.97 11.87
N ASN A 27 11.68 10.21 11.37
CA ASN A 27 12.98 10.80 11.06
C ASN A 27 12.83 11.87 9.96
N LYS A 28 13.85 12.72 9.79
CA LYS A 28 13.80 13.85 8.86
C LYS A 28 13.39 13.47 7.43
N ALA A 29 13.71 12.25 7.01
CA ALA A 29 13.49 11.76 5.66
C ALA A 29 12.22 10.92 5.50
N ASP A 30 11.52 10.56 6.58
CA ASP A 30 10.45 9.56 6.59
C ASP A 30 10.83 8.34 5.72
N ILE A 31 11.95 7.69 6.08
CA ILE A 31 12.61 6.71 5.22
C ILE A 31 11.71 5.54 4.80
N TYR A 32 10.67 5.23 5.58
CA TYR A 32 9.71 4.18 5.27
C TYR A 32 8.41 4.68 4.63
N SER A 33 8.31 5.98 4.36
CA SER A 33 7.10 6.64 3.88
C SER A 33 5.88 6.19 4.69
N SER A 34 6.03 6.27 6.01
CA SER A 34 5.03 5.78 6.96
C SER A 34 3.84 6.73 7.08
N GLU A 35 3.98 7.97 6.62
CA GLU A 35 2.84 8.91 6.54
C GLU A 35 1.77 8.43 5.54
N PHE A 36 2.11 7.55 4.57
CA PHE A 36 1.21 7.13 3.50
C PHE A 36 0.40 8.31 2.93
N LYS A 37 1.12 9.41 2.62
CA LYS A 37 0.55 10.74 2.39
C LYS A 37 -0.60 10.76 1.38
N ARG A 38 -0.49 9.95 0.31
CA ARG A 38 -1.56 9.79 -0.68
C ARG A 38 -2.85 9.23 -0.07
N VAL A 39 -2.73 8.19 0.75
CA VAL A 39 -3.86 7.49 1.40
C VAL A 39 -4.52 8.37 2.45
N TYR A 40 -3.75 9.02 3.33
CA TYR A 40 -4.32 9.67 4.52
C TYR A 40 -4.50 11.19 4.40
N HIS A 41 -3.87 11.85 3.41
CA HIS A 41 -3.92 13.31 3.25
C HIS A 41 -4.38 13.77 1.87
N ILE A 42 -3.83 13.23 0.78
CA ILE A 42 -4.08 13.76 -0.57
C ILE A 42 -5.43 13.28 -1.12
N HIS A 43 -5.59 11.96 -1.28
CA HIS A 43 -6.81 11.40 -1.88
C HIS A 43 -8.09 11.69 -1.05
N PRO A 44 -8.07 11.67 0.30
CA PRO A 44 -9.25 11.98 1.10
C PRO A 44 -9.81 13.39 0.84
N MET A 45 -8.96 14.37 0.54
CA MET A 45 -9.42 15.72 0.20
C MET A 45 -10.22 15.73 -1.10
N GLY A 46 -9.78 14.97 -2.12
CA GLY A 46 -10.52 14.81 -3.37
C GLY A 46 -11.82 14.03 -3.19
N LEU A 47 -11.77 12.92 -2.45
CA LEU A 47 -12.93 12.08 -2.13
C LEU A 47 -14.03 12.82 -1.35
N ASN A 48 -13.64 13.81 -0.55
CA ASN A 48 -14.58 14.67 0.18
C ASN A 48 -15.48 15.51 -0.75
N GLY A 49 -15.07 15.74 -2.00
CA GLY A 49 -15.92 16.34 -3.04
C GLY A 49 -16.95 15.39 -3.65
N LEU A 50 -16.87 14.09 -3.35
CA LEU A 50 -17.77 13.04 -3.81
C LEU A 50 -18.69 12.57 -2.66
N SER A 51 -18.47 11.36 -2.16
CA SER A 51 -19.23 10.76 -1.05
C SER A 51 -18.50 10.83 0.29
N GLY A 52 -17.30 11.41 0.33
CA GLY A 52 -16.43 11.40 1.51
C GLY A 52 -15.29 10.40 1.40
N PRO A 53 -14.29 10.48 2.30
CA PRO A 53 -13.18 9.53 2.34
C PRO A 53 -13.62 8.17 2.86
N ASP A 54 -12.81 7.16 2.63
CA ASP A 54 -13.03 5.85 3.21
C ASP A 54 -12.72 5.79 4.72
N TYR A 55 -13.02 4.67 5.36
CA TYR A 55 -12.70 4.41 6.78
C TYR A 55 -11.28 3.83 6.91
N PHE A 56 -10.43 4.48 7.71
CA PHE A 56 -8.99 4.11 7.85
C PHE A 56 -8.66 3.25 9.08
N GLY A 57 -9.67 2.70 9.75
CA GLY A 57 -9.46 1.88 10.97
C GLY A 57 -9.20 2.68 12.25
N THR A 58 -8.99 4.00 12.16
CA THR A 58 -8.69 4.86 13.31
C THR A 58 -9.04 6.33 13.06
N GLY A 59 -9.14 7.12 14.14
CA GLY A 59 -9.41 8.55 14.05
C GLY A 59 -10.79 8.87 13.47
N THR A 60 -11.78 8.02 13.74
CA THR A 60 -13.09 8.05 13.09
C THR A 60 -14.19 8.12 14.14
N PHE A 61 -15.19 8.96 13.90
CA PHE A 61 -16.40 8.99 14.71
C PHE A 61 -17.58 8.54 13.86
N PHE A 62 -18.19 7.41 14.23
CA PHE A 62 -19.35 6.87 13.56
C PHE A 62 -20.65 7.39 14.17
N ASN A 63 -21.63 7.67 13.32
CA ASN A 63 -23.03 7.65 13.69
C ASN A 63 -23.43 6.18 13.90
N ARG A 64 -23.84 5.82 15.12
CA ARG A 64 -24.26 4.44 15.44
C ARG A 64 -25.31 3.91 14.47
N ARG A 65 -26.19 4.77 13.97
CA ARG A 65 -27.23 4.41 12.99
C ARG A 65 -26.66 3.81 11.70
N ALA A 66 -25.45 4.17 11.30
CA ALA A 66 -24.80 3.64 10.10
C ALA A 66 -24.59 2.13 10.14
N PHE A 67 -24.45 1.56 11.34
CA PHE A 67 -24.27 0.11 11.51
C PHE A 67 -25.58 -0.68 11.44
N HIS A 68 -26.73 -0.02 11.31
CA HIS A 68 -28.05 -0.65 11.34
C HIS A 68 -28.78 -0.50 9.99
N GLY A 69 -28.07 -0.78 8.89
CA GLY A 69 -28.61 -0.76 7.53
C GLY A 69 -28.57 0.60 6.82
N CYS A 70 -29.10 0.62 5.61
CA CYS A 70 -29.12 1.78 4.69
C CYS A 70 -29.84 3.00 5.32
N PRO A 71 -29.46 4.26 4.99
CA PRO A 71 -30.16 5.44 5.48
C PRO A 71 -31.67 5.42 5.18
N SER A 72 -32.07 4.96 3.98
CA SER A 72 -33.47 4.91 3.55
C SER A 72 -34.24 3.68 4.04
N SER A 73 -33.56 2.65 4.54
CA SER A 73 -34.17 1.41 5.03
C SER A 73 -33.46 0.93 6.30
N PRO A 74 -33.79 1.50 7.48
CA PRO A 74 -33.25 1.08 8.77
C PRO A 74 -33.56 -0.38 9.09
N ILE A 75 -32.57 -1.06 9.66
CA ILE A 75 -32.75 -2.34 10.34
C ILE A 75 -32.93 -2.03 11.83
N VAL A 76 -34.14 -2.24 12.34
CA VAL A 76 -34.43 -2.05 13.76
C VAL A 76 -33.89 -3.27 14.54
N PRO A 77 -33.09 -3.07 15.61
CA PRO A 77 -32.68 -4.16 16.48
C PRO A 77 -33.89 -4.87 17.10
N GLU A 78 -33.83 -6.19 17.20
CA GLU A 78 -34.89 -6.99 17.83
C GLU A 78 -35.03 -6.67 19.32
N ILE A 79 -33.90 -6.35 19.97
CA ILE A 79 -33.84 -5.94 21.37
C ILE A 79 -33.98 -4.41 21.43
N PRO A 80 -35.06 -3.86 21.99
CA PRO A 80 -35.32 -2.42 22.01
C PRO A 80 -34.19 -1.59 22.63
N GLU A 81 -33.54 -2.11 23.68
CA GLU A 81 -32.43 -1.48 24.39
C GLU A 81 -31.18 -1.32 23.52
N LEU A 82 -31.09 -2.05 22.41
CA LEU A 82 -30.01 -1.93 21.42
C LEU A 82 -30.33 -0.92 20.31
N GLY A 83 -31.53 -0.33 20.34
CA GLY A 83 -31.99 0.68 19.39
C GLY A 83 -31.01 1.86 19.28
N THR A 84 -30.92 2.45 18.09
CA THR A 84 -29.98 3.55 17.80
C THR A 84 -30.31 4.82 18.57
N ASP A 85 -31.59 5.00 18.90
CA ASP A 85 -32.12 6.17 19.60
C ASP A 85 -32.57 5.83 21.04
N TYR A 86 -32.21 4.62 21.52
CA TYR A 86 -32.53 4.21 22.88
C TYR A 86 -31.72 5.04 23.89
N VAL A 87 -32.43 5.75 24.77
CA VAL A 87 -31.84 6.48 25.88
C VAL A 87 -31.76 5.55 27.08
N VAL A 88 -30.56 5.34 27.60
CA VAL A 88 -30.33 4.43 28.72
C VAL A 88 -30.94 5.03 29.99
N GLU A 89 -31.97 4.38 30.53
CA GLU A 89 -32.63 4.79 31.78
C GLU A 89 -32.04 4.14 33.03
N LYS A 90 -31.45 2.94 32.89
CA LYS A 90 -30.91 2.15 34.00
C LYS A 90 -29.41 2.37 34.16
N ALA A 91 -28.93 2.28 35.39
CA ALA A 91 -27.50 2.36 35.68
C ALA A 91 -26.74 1.18 35.03
N VAL A 92 -25.48 1.39 34.66
CA VAL A 92 -24.62 0.34 34.07
C VAL A 92 -24.45 -0.86 35.01
N SER A 93 -24.56 -0.66 36.33
CA SER A 93 -24.50 -1.70 37.35
C SER A 93 -25.82 -2.45 37.57
N ASP A 94 -26.89 -2.06 36.87
CA ASP A 94 -28.17 -2.75 36.96
C ASP A 94 -28.04 -4.18 36.44
N ARG A 95 -28.62 -5.13 37.18
CA ARG A 95 -28.51 -6.55 36.87
C ARG A 95 -29.04 -6.90 35.48
N ALA A 96 -30.12 -6.27 35.03
CA ALA A 96 -30.68 -6.54 33.70
C ALA A 96 -29.76 -6.01 32.59
N ILE A 97 -29.07 -4.89 32.81
CA ILE A 97 -28.07 -4.36 31.86
C ILE A 97 -26.86 -5.28 31.78
N LEU A 98 -26.39 -5.80 32.91
CA LEU A 98 -25.29 -6.76 32.95
C LEU A 98 -25.66 -8.10 32.30
N GLU A 99 -26.85 -8.63 32.57
CA GLU A 99 -27.36 -9.85 31.94
C GLU A 99 -27.51 -9.68 30.42
N LEU A 100 -28.03 -8.54 29.96
CA LEU A 100 -28.11 -8.22 28.54
C LEU A 100 -26.72 -8.08 27.90
N ALA A 101 -25.78 -7.41 28.56
CA ALA A 101 -24.40 -7.30 28.10
C ALA A 101 -23.73 -8.67 27.94
N HIS A 102 -23.96 -9.59 28.90
CA HIS A 102 -23.49 -10.98 28.80
C HIS A 102 -24.14 -11.73 27.64
N HIS A 103 -25.43 -11.53 27.39
CA HIS A 103 -26.13 -12.16 26.27
C HIS A 103 -25.59 -11.71 24.91
N VAL A 104 -25.45 -10.38 24.69
CA VAL A 104 -24.98 -9.84 23.41
C VAL A 104 -23.49 -10.06 23.16
N ALA A 105 -22.70 -10.33 24.22
CA ALA A 105 -21.30 -10.70 24.13
C ALA A 105 -21.08 -12.22 23.97
N SER A 106 -22.14 -13.02 23.94
CA SER A 106 -22.02 -14.48 23.78
C SER A 106 -21.53 -14.86 22.39
N CYS A 107 -20.79 -15.96 22.29
CA CYS A 107 -20.27 -16.46 21.01
C CYS A 107 -21.37 -16.92 20.03
N GLU A 108 -22.57 -17.15 20.53
CA GLU A 108 -23.73 -17.57 19.73
C GLU A 108 -24.57 -16.39 19.24
N TYR A 109 -24.36 -15.18 19.79
CA TYR A 109 -25.23 -14.03 19.53
C TYR A 109 -25.33 -13.67 18.04
N GLU A 110 -24.22 -13.77 17.31
CA GLU A 110 -24.17 -13.43 15.89
C GLU A 110 -24.56 -14.60 14.98
N ASN A 111 -24.74 -15.80 15.53
CA ASN A 111 -24.99 -17.01 14.75
C ASN A 111 -26.33 -16.92 14.00
N GLN A 112 -26.32 -17.18 12.70
CA GLN A 112 -27.49 -17.08 11.81
C GLN A 112 -28.17 -15.69 11.80
N THR A 113 -27.46 -14.64 12.24
CA THR A 113 -27.96 -13.27 12.21
C THR A 113 -27.43 -12.48 11.00
N ASN A 114 -27.85 -11.23 10.88
CA ASN A 114 -27.34 -10.30 9.85
C ASN A 114 -26.06 -9.53 10.28
N TRP A 115 -25.50 -9.81 11.47
CA TRP A 115 -24.22 -9.23 11.90
C TRP A 115 -23.10 -9.60 10.92
N GLY A 116 -22.19 -8.65 10.66
CA GLY A 116 -21.12 -8.84 9.69
C GLY A 116 -21.52 -8.68 8.22
N SER A 117 -22.78 -8.94 7.87
CA SER A 117 -23.25 -8.91 6.47
C SER A 117 -24.03 -7.63 6.13
N LYS A 118 -24.91 -7.19 7.04
CA LYS A 118 -25.74 -5.98 6.92
C LYS A 118 -25.74 -5.11 8.19
N VAL A 119 -25.41 -5.69 9.34
CA VAL A 119 -25.34 -5.00 10.63
C VAL A 119 -23.90 -4.99 11.14
N GLY A 120 -23.48 -3.89 11.78
CA GLY A 120 -22.14 -3.74 12.34
C GLY A 120 -21.05 -3.53 11.28
N PHE A 121 -19.82 -3.82 11.65
CA PHE A 121 -18.68 -3.89 10.73
C PHE A 121 -18.86 -5.04 9.74
N ARG A 122 -18.27 -4.94 8.54
CA ARG A 122 -18.50 -5.87 7.42
C ARG A 122 -17.43 -6.95 7.39
N TYR A 123 -17.84 -8.21 7.46
CA TYR A 123 -16.91 -9.34 7.52
C TYR A 123 -16.44 -9.78 6.14
N GLY A 124 -15.26 -10.42 6.10
CA GLY A 124 -14.76 -11.12 4.92
C GLY A 124 -13.57 -10.45 4.22
N SER A 125 -12.88 -9.52 4.88
CA SER A 125 -11.59 -9.01 4.42
C SER A 125 -10.65 -8.71 5.58
N LEU A 126 -9.35 -8.89 5.37
CA LEU A 126 -8.31 -8.43 6.31
C LEU A 126 -8.22 -6.90 6.41
N VAL A 127 -8.74 -6.16 5.43
CA VAL A 127 -8.94 -4.70 5.47
C VAL A 127 -10.42 -4.38 5.73
N GLU A 128 -10.90 -4.88 6.88
CA GLU A 128 -12.27 -4.67 7.35
C GLU A 128 -12.63 -3.18 7.37
N ASP A 129 -11.68 -2.32 7.72
CA ASP A 129 -11.84 -0.87 7.73
C ASP A 129 -12.25 -0.32 6.36
N TYR A 130 -11.40 -0.54 5.35
CA TYR A 130 -11.66 -0.17 3.96
C TYR A 130 -12.96 -0.79 3.46
N TYR A 131 -13.16 -2.07 3.76
CA TYR A 131 -14.32 -2.81 3.29
C TYR A 131 -15.64 -2.30 3.91
N THR A 132 -15.66 -1.98 5.20
CA THR A 132 -16.82 -1.41 5.86
C THR A 132 -17.13 -0.02 5.34
N GLY A 133 -16.13 0.85 5.22
CA GLY A 133 -16.33 2.20 4.68
C GLY A 133 -16.92 2.16 3.27
N TYR A 134 -16.32 1.35 2.38
CA TYR A 134 -16.82 1.08 1.03
C TYR A 134 -18.26 0.57 1.01
N ARG A 135 -18.58 -0.41 1.85
CA ARG A 135 -19.92 -1.02 1.89
C ARG A 135 -20.97 -0.05 2.42
N LEU A 136 -20.64 0.75 3.43
CA LEU A 136 -21.52 1.81 3.93
C LEU A 136 -21.81 2.84 2.82
N HIS A 137 -20.79 3.25 2.06
CA HIS A 137 -21.02 4.14 0.91
C HIS A 137 -21.92 3.49 -0.14
N CYS A 138 -21.72 2.21 -0.47
CA CYS A 138 -22.59 1.51 -1.43
C CYS A 138 -24.05 1.39 -0.93
N GLU A 139 -24.25 1.42 0.39
CA GLU A 139 -25.57 1.46 1.02
C GLU A 139 -26.15 2.88 1.05
N GLY A 140 -25.46 3.87 0.48
CA GLY A 140 -25.95 5.25 0.35
C GLY A 140 -25.52 6.19 1.49
N TRP A 141 -24.70 5.71 2.42
CA TRP A 141 -24.08 6.58 3.43
C TRP A 141 -23.00 7.48 2.81
N LYS A 142 -22.76 8.62 3.44
CA LYS A 142 -21.66 9.53 3.15
C LYS A 142 -20.73 9.64 4.35
N SER A 143 -19.51 10.08 4.12
CA SER A 143 -18.55 10.43 5.16
C SER A 143 -18.01 11.83 4.96
N VAL A 144 -17.30 12.35 5.95
CA VAL A 144 -16.64 13.65 5.88
C VAL A 144 -15.19 13.51 6.31
N TYR A 145 -14.28 14.12 5.54
CA TYR A 145 -12.88 14.28 5.93
C TYR A 145 -12.68 15.56 6.73
N CYS A 146 -12.29 15.45 8.01
CA CYS A 146 -12.02 16.60 8.87
C CYS A 146 -10.51 16.70 9.16
N SER A 147 -9.84 17.64 8.50
CA SER A 147 -8.40 17.90 8.68
C SER A 147 -8.15 19.24 9.38
N PRO A 148 -8.26 19.31 10.73
CA PRO A 148 -7.91 20.52 11.47
C PRO A 148 -6.42 20.84 11.35
N GLU A 149 -6.05 22.11 11.58
CA GLU A 149 -4.65 22.57 11.52
C GLU A 149 -3.76 21.85 12.54
N ARG A 150 -4.26 21.67 13.77
CA ARG A 150 -3.61 20.81 14.77
C ARG A 150 -4.07 19.37 14.59
N PRO A 151 -3.15 18.40 14.43
CA PRO A 151 -3.50 16.98 14.42
C PRO A 151 -4.34 16.60 15.64
N ALA A 152 -5.54 16.08 15.40
CA ALA A 152 -6.46 15.65 16.45
C ALA A 152 -6.07 14.28 17.04
N PHE A 153 -5.45 13.43 16.21
CA PHE A 153 -4.98 12.10 16.57
C PHE A 153 -3.53 11.95 16.14
N LEU A 154 -2.71 11.35 17.00
CA LEU A 154 -1.32 11.00 16.72
C LEU A 154 -1.13 9.50 16.95
N SER A 155 -0.53 8.83 15.98
CA SER A 155 -0.20 7.40 16.04
C SER A 155 1.30 7.18 16.02
N GLU A 156 1.71 6.01 16.49
CA GLU A 156 3.08 5.51 16.35
C GLU A 156 3.23 4.74 15.03
N MET A 157 4.38 4.86 14.40
CA MET A 157 4.70 4.15 13.17
C MET A 157 5.69 3.01 13.41
N PRO A 158 5.72 1.98 12.55
CA PRO A 158 6.79 1.00 12.59
C PRO A 158 8.13 1.64 12.26
N ILE A 159 9.17 1.32 13.04
CA ILE A 159 10.55 1.80 12.85
C ILE A 159 11.47 0.73 12.25
N ALA A 160 10.92 -0.42 11.84
CA ALA A 160 11.62 -1.49 11.16
C ALA A 160 10.99 -1.80 9.80
N LEU A 161 11.82 -2.03 8.77
CA LEU A 161 11.34 -2.30 7.40
C LEU A 161 10.44 -3.53 7.34
N ASN A 162 10.81 -4.61 8.06
CA ASN A 162 10.05 -5.85 8.05
C ASN A 162 8.61 -5.65 8.56
N ASP A 163 8.41 -4.80 9.56
CA ASP A 163 7.08 -4.50 10.10
C ASP A 163 6.24 -3.74 9.08
N VAL A 164 6.85 -2.78 8.38
CA VAL A 164 6.19 -2.01 7.31
C VAL A 164 5.74 -2.94 6.19
N VAL A 165 6.64 -3.77 5.64
CA VAL A 165 6.28 -4.66 4.52
C VAL A 165 5.33 -5.78 4.94
N THR A 166 5.39 -6.23 6.20
CA THR A 166 4.43 -7.23 6.72
C THR A 166 3.05 -6.60 6.90
N GLN A 167 2.98 -5.36 7.37
CA GLN A 167 1.73 -4.62 7.48
C GLN A 167 1.12 -4.39 6.11
N THR A 168 1.88 -3.84 5.15
CA THR A 168 1.35 -3.56 3.81
C THR A 168 0.98 -4.84 3.07
N LYS A 169 1.68 -5.96 3.30
CA LYS A 169 1.30 -7.26 2.73
C LYS A 169 -0.10 -7.68 3.17
N ARG A 170 -0.45 -7.50 4.45
CA ARG A 170 -1.81 -7.80 4.96
C ARG A 170 -2.85 -6.91 4.27
N TRP A 171 -2.52 -5.64 4.04
CA TRP A 171 -3.39 -4.76 3.25
C TRP A 171 -3.56 -5.29 1.84
N SER A 172 -2.49 -5.69 1.17
CA SER A 172 -2.56 -6.23 -0.19
C SER A 172 -3.46 -7.48 -0.26
N VAL A 173 -3.34 -8.41 0.68
CA VAL A 173 -4.24 -9.59 0.76
C VAL A 173 -5.70 -9.15 0.95
N GLY A 174 -5.96 -8.28 1.92
CA GLY A 174 -7.32 -7.81 2.20
C GLY A 174 -7.95 -7.05 1.03
N LEU A 175 -7.20 -6.18 0.37
CA LEU A 175 -7.65 -5.44 -0.80
C LEU A 175 -8.00 -6.38 -1.97
N LEU A 176 -7.24 -7.46 -2.13
CA LEU A 176 -7.54 -8.50 -3.10
C LEU A 176 -8.82 -9.27 -2.76
N GLU A 177 -9.04 -9.60 -1.48
CA GLU A 177 -10.31 -10.18 -1.00
C GLU A 177 -11.50 -9.29 -1.35
N VAL A 178 -11.37 -7.96 -1.23
CA VAL A 178 -12.44 -7.04 -1.64
C VAL A 178 -12.58 -6.98 -3.16
N SER A 179 -11.48 -6.79 -3.90
CA SER A 179 -11.48 -6.59 -5.35
C SER A 179 -12.08 -7.75 -6.14
N LEU A 180 -11.90 -8.98 -5.64
CA LEU A 180 -12.35 -10.22 -6.27
C LEU A 180 -13.55 -10.86 -5.53
N SER A 181 -14.14 -10.16 -4.57
CA SER A 181 -15.40 -10.57 -3.95
C SER A 181 -16.61 -10.30 -4.85
N LYS A 182 -17.77 -10.84 -4.47
CA LYS A 182 -19.08 -10.47 -5.04
C LYS A 182 -19.43 -8.98 -4.86
N TYR A 183 -18.69 -8.26 -4.01
CA TYR A 183 -18.85 -6.83 -3.76
C TYR A 183 -17.73 -6.01 -4.41
N SER A 184 -17.06 -6.52 -5.44
CA SER A 184 -15.99 -5.81 -6.15
C SER A 184 -16.37 -4.36 -6.50
N PRO A 185 -15.48 -3.37 -6.26
CA PRO A 185 -15.71 -1.99 -6.64
C PRO A 185 -15.96 -1.79 -8.14
N LEU A 186 -15.38 -2.63 -9.02
CA LEU A 186 -15.58 -2.53 -10.47
C LEU A 186 -17.01 -2.87 -10.92
N THR A 187 -17.68 -3.81 -10.24
CA THR A 187 -19.02 -4.27 -10.60
C THR A 187 -20.07 -3.73 -9.64
N PHE A 188 -20.03 -4.19 -8.39
CA PHE A 188 -20.93 -3.75 -7.34
C PHE A 188 -20.75 -2.26 -7.05
N GLY A 189 -19.51 -1.80 -6.88
CA GLY A 189 -19.23 -0.38 -6.62
C GLY A 189 -19.73 0.53 -7.74
N THR A 190 -19.42 0.21 -9.00
CA THR A 190 -19.90 0.98 -10.16
C THR A 190 -21.44 1.07 -10.19
N ARG A 191 -22.13 -0.01 -9.84
CA ARG A 191 -23.60 -0.04 -9.79
C ARG A 191 -24.18 0.87 -8.70
N PHE A 192 -23.57 0.91 -7.51
CA PHE A 192 -24.16 1.58 -6.34
C PHE A 192 -23.58 2.96 -6.03
N LEU A 193 -22.32 3.21 -6.40
CA LEU A 193 -21.60 4.47 -6.18
C LEU A 193 -21.47 5.32 -7.45
N GLY A 194 -21.77 4.74 -8.62
CA GLY A 194 -21.44 5.33 -9.91
C GLY A 194 -19.95 5.17 -10.27
N PRO A 195 -19.58 5.46 -11.53
CA PRO A 195 -18.28 5.10 -12.07
C PRO A 195 -17.10 5.84 -11.43
N LEU A 196 -17.28 7.11 -11.04
CA LEU A 196 -16.19 7.93 -10.52
C LEU A 196 -15.75 7.48 -9.11
N MET A 197 -16.70 7.35 -8.18
CA MET A 197 -16.39 6.91 -6.82
C MET A 197 -15.94 5.44 -6.80
N ALA A 198 -16.56 4.60 -7.65
CA ALA A 198 -16.12 3.22 -7.84
C ALA A 198 -14.70 3.10 -8.38
N HIS A 199 -14.27 4.02 -9.26
CA HIS A 199 -12.89 4.08 -9.72
C HIS A 199 -11.93 4.41 -8.57
N CYS A 200 -12.26 5.36 -7.70
CA CYS A 200 -11.42 5.70 -6.55
C CYS A 200 -11.25 4.51 -5.59
N TYR A 201 -12.32 3.76 -5.31
CA TYR A 201 -12.22 2.52 -4.54
C TYR A 201 -11.43 1.44 -5.30
N SER A 202 -11.71 1.25 -6.58
CA SER A 202 -10.99 0.29 -7.44
C SER A 202 -9.48 0.55 -7.47
N TYR A 203 -9.05 1.82 -7.48
CA TYR A 203 -7.63 2.19 -7.45
C TYR A 203 -6.89 1.53 -6.27
N TYR A 204 -7.49 1.54 -5.07
CA TYR A 204 -6.91 0.86 -3.91
C TYR A 204 -7.09 -0.65 -3.97
N ALA A 205 -8.31 -1.12 -4.23
CA ALA A 205 -8.63 -2.55 -4.22
C ALA A 205 -7.76 -3.37 -5.19
N PHE A 206 -7.48 -2.82 -6.37
CA PHE A 206 -6.64 -3.46 -7.40
C PHE A 206 -5.17 -3.02 -7.34
N GLY A 207 -4.80 -2.16 -6.40
CA GLY A 207 -3.42 -1.71 -6.14
C GLY A 207 -2.38 -2.84 -6.13
N PRO A 208 -2.64 -3.98 -5.48
CA PRO A 208 -1.68 -5.08 -5.43
C PRO A 208 -1.31 -5.68 -6.80
N PHE A 209 -2.23 -5.67 -7.78
CA PHE A 209 -1.96 -6.22 -9.12
C PHE A 209 -0.89 -5.46 -9.90
N TRP A 210 -0.59 -4.20 -9.52
CA TRP A 210 0.51 -3.45 -10.11
C TRP A 210 1.88 -4.11 -9.88
N SER A 211 2.00 -5.06 -8.94
CA SER A 211 3.23 -5.83 -8.74
C SER A 211 3.69 -6.57 -10.00
N PHE A 212 2.78 -7.06 -10.85
CA PHE A 212 3.16 -7.78 -12.07
C PHE A 212 3.79 -6.89 -13.15
N PRO A 213 3.14 -5.82 -13.64
CA PRO A 213 3.74 -4.96 -14.65
C PRO A 213 5.01 -4.27 -14.13
N ILE A 214 5.06 -3.90 -12.85
CA ILE A 214 6.24 -3.27 -12.26
C ILE A 214 7.38 -4.28 -12.12
N MET A 215 7.11 -5.54 -11.80
CA MET A 215 8.12 -6.59 -11.84
C MET A 215 8.71 -6.75 -13.25
N VAL A 216 7.88 -6.75 -14.30
CA VAL A 216 8.37 -6.75 -15.68
C VAL A 216 9.27 -5.54 -15.93
N TYR A 217 8.85 -4.35 -15.54
CA TYR A 217 9.62 -3.12 -15.73
C TYR A 217 10.91 -3.03 -14.90
N ALA A 218 10.97 -3.71 -13.76
CA ALA A 218 12.13 -3.73 -12.88
C ALA A 218 13.25 -4.65 -13.39
N PHE A 219 12.93 -5.61 -14.28
CA PHE A 219 13.88 -6.60 -14.78
C PHE A 219 14.10 -6.52 -16.30
N LEU A 220 13.05 -6.38 -17.10
CA LEU A 220 13.12 -6.52 -18.56
C LEU A 220 13.99 -5.44 -19.24
N PRO A 221 13.85 -4.12 -18.94
CA PRO A 221 14.72 -3.10 -19.52
C PRO A 221 16.21 -3.32 -19.24
N GLN A 222 16.54 -3.79 -18.04
CA GLN A 222 17.90 -3.96 -17.56
C GLN A 222 18.53 -5.20 -18.18
N THR A 223 17.82 -6.33 -18.21
CA THR A 223 18.31 -7.55 -18.83
C THR A 223 18.47 -7.37 -20.34
N THR A 224 17.51 -6.74 -21.02
CA THR A 224 17.65 -6.44 -22.46
C THR A 224 18.87 -5.55 -22.74
N MET A 225 19.12 -4.53 -21.92
CA MET A 225 20.30 -3.67 -22.03
C MET A 225 21.61 -4.46 -21.86
N LEU A 226 21.66 -5.40 -20.93
CA LEU A 226 22.81 -6.29 -20.71
C LEU A 226 23.10 -7.23 -21.89
N ASN A 227 22.08 -7.54 -22.69
CA ASN A 227 22.21 -8.35 -23.90
C ASN A 227 22.37 -7.52 -25.18
N ASN A 228 22.60 -6.21 -25.04
CA ASN A 228 22.73 -5.26 -26.13
C ASN A 228 21.49 -5.19 -27.02
N PHE A 229 20.31 -5.30 -26.40
CA PHE A 229 19.03 -5.13 -27.05
C PHE A 229 18.31 -3.90 -26.48
N SER A 230 17.93 -2.97 -27.35
CA SER A 230 17.15 -1.80 -26.97
C SER A 230 15.67 -2.01 -27.24
N ILE A 231 14.85 -1.77 -26.22
CA ILE A 231 13.37 -1.90 -26.29
C ILE A 231 12.66 -0.55 -26.35
N PHE A 232 13.42 0.55 -26.30
CA PHE A 232 12.90 1.91 -26.30
C PHE A 232 13.36 2.65 -27.57
N PRO A 233 12.63 3.69 -28.01
CA PRO A 233 13.05 4.50 -29.14
C PRO A 233 14.40 5.16 -28.88
N LYS A 234 15.15 5.38 -29.96
CA LYS A 234 16.40 6.15 -29.94
C LYS A 234 16.13 7.61 -29.57
N VAL A 235 17.12 8.32 -29.05
CA VAL A 235 16.96 9.77 -28.73
C VAL A 235 16.66 10.59 -29.99
N SER A 236 17.21 10.17 -31.13
CA SER A 236 16.94 10.73 -32.45
C SER A 236 15.52 10.49 -32.98
N ASP A 237 14.76 9.56 -32.39
CA ASP A 237 13.38 9.26 -32.78
C ASP A 237 12.41 10.27 -32.15
N PRO A 238 11.52 10.92 -32.92
CA PRO A 238 10.50 11.82 -32.37
C PRO A 238 9.66 11.24 -31.23
N TRP A 239 9.39 9.92 -31.24
CA TRP A 239 8.63 9.25 -30.17
C TRP A 239 9.34 9.30 -28.81
N PHE A 240 10.67 9.46 -28.78
CA PHE A 240 11.43 9.66 -27.54
C PHE A 240 10.85 10.79 -26.68
N PHE A 241 10.47 11.91 -27.31
CA PHE A 241 9.94 13.07 -26.60
C PHE A 241 8.58 12.79 -25.95
N LEU A 242 7.77 11.87 -26.50
CA LEU A 242 6.54 11.43 -25.87
C LEU A 242 6.83 10.70 -24.54
N TYR A 243 7.81 9.80 -24.52
CA TYR A 243 8.20 9.08 -23.29
C TYR A 243 8.76 10.04 -22.24
N VAL A 244 9.57 11.01 -22.65
CA VAL A 244 10.07 12.07 -21.75
C VAL A 244 8.91 12.89 -21.17
N PHE A 245 7.96 13.31 -22.01
CA PHE A 245 6.79 14.05 -21.57
C PHE A 245 5.93 13.25 -20.58
N LEU A 246 5.67 11.97 -20.86
CA LEU A 246 4.91 11.10 -19.96
C LEU A 246 5.61 10.89 -18.62
N PHE A 247 6.93 10.65 -18.63
CA PHE A 247 7.72 10.48 -17.42
C PHE A 247 7.72 11.74 -16.55
N LEU A 248 8.06 12.89 -17.16
CA LEU A 248 8.09 14.18 -16.46
C LEU A 248 6.69 14.61 -16.00
N GLY A 249 5.64 14.33 -16.78
CA GLY A 249 4.26 14.60 -16.41
C GLY A 249 3.85 13.80 -15.19
N ALA A 250 4.07 12.48 -15.19
CA ALA A 250 3.69 11.60 -14.09
C ALA A 250 4.48 11.92 -12.80
N TYR A 251 5.81 11.94 -12.86
CA TYR A 251 6.65 12.22 -11.68
C TYR A 251 6.56 13.69 -11.24
N GLY A 252 6.38 14.62 -12.18
CA GLY A 252 6.23 16.04 -11.89
C GLY A 252 4.90 16.34 -11.18
N GLN A 253 3.79 15.78 -11.66
CA GLN A 253 2.50 15.86 -10.97
C GLN A 253 2.61 15.28 -9.56
N ASP A 254 3.13 14.06 -9.44
CA ASP A 254 3.27 13.37 -8.15
C ASP A 254 4.12 14.18 -7.15
N TYR A 255 5.23 14.74 -7.63
CA TYR A 255 6.07 15.62 -6.83
C TYR A 255 5.33 16.88 -6.36
N VAL A 256 4.64 17.57 -7.27
CA VAL A 256 3.90 18.80 -6.95
C VAL A 256 2.81 18.53 -5.93
N GLU A 257 2.00 17.47 -6.12
CA GLU A 257 0.96 17.09 -5.16
C GLU A 257 1.55 16.77 -3.78
N PHE A 258 2.68 16.06 -3.74
CA PHE A 258 3.34 15.72 -2.49
C PHE A 258 3.82 16.96 -1.72
N ILE A 259 4.38 17.95 -2.43
CA ILE A 259 4.82 19.22 -1.83
C ILE A 259 3.63 20.08 -1.39
N LEU A 260 2.58 20.18 -2.22
CA LEU A 260 1.35 20.91 -1.88
C LEU A 260 0.68 20.35 -0.62
N ALA A 261 0.78 19.04 -0.40
CA ALA A 261 0.33 18.38 0.81
C ALA A 261 1.28 18.56 2.02
N LYS A 262 2.17 19.55 2.00
CA LYS A 262 3.19 19.84 3.04
C LYS A 262 4.25 18.74 3.18
N GLY A 263 4.58 18.07 2.08
CA GLY A 263 5.73 17.17 1.99
C GLY A 263 7.04 17.93 1.78
N THR A 264 8.17 17.22 1.82
CA THR A 264 9.48 17.76 1.43
C THR A 264 10.07 16.90 0.32
N THR A 265 11.00 17.45 -0.46
CA THR A 265 11.70 16.70 -1.53
C THR A 265 12.38 15.44 -1.00
N LEU A 266 12.98 15.52 0.19
CA LEU A 266 13.63 14.38 0.83
C LEU A 266 12.62 13.27 1.17
N ARG A 267 11.44 13.64 1.70
CA ARG A 267 10.37 12.69 2.03
C ARG A 267 9.72 12.10 0.79
N TRP A 268 9.53 12.90 -0.26
CA TRP A 268 9.06 12.42 -1.55
C TRP A 268 10.01 11.38 -2.14
N TRP A 269 11.32 11.64 -2.09
CA TRP A 269 12.30 10.69 -2.58
C TRP A 269 12.31 9.38 -1.77
N SER A 270 12.18 9.45 -0.44
CA SER A 270 11.98 8.25 0.40
C SER A 270 10.70 7.50 0.04
N ASP A 271 9.63 8.22 -0.29
CA ASP A 271 8.38 7.62 -0.75
C ASP A 271 8.52 6.88 -2.08
N GLN A 272 9.25 7.42 -3.06
CA GLN A 272 9.56 6.73 -4.31
C GLN A 272 10.32 5.41 -4.05
N ARG A 273 11.34 5.45 -3.19
CA ARG A 273 12.10 4.26 -2.78
C ARG A 273 11.20 3.20 -2.16
N MET A 274 10.36 3.62 -1.21
CA MET A 274 9.47 2.72 -0.50
C MET A 274 8.35 2.18 -1.36
N TRP A 275 7.86 2.95 -2.33
CA TRP A 275 6.91 2.47 -3.32
C TRP A 275 7.52 1.33 -4.15
N LEU A 276 8.73 1.50 -4.69
CA LEU A 276 9.45 0.44 -5.41
C LEU A 276 9.67 -0.81 -4.54
N MET A 277 10.09 -0.62 -3.29
CA MET A 277 10.29 -1.73 -2.36
C MET A 277 8.99 -2.47 -2.06
N ARG A 278 7.89 -1.77 -1.73
CA ARG A 278 6.57 -2.37 -1.40
C ARG A 278 6.02 -3.18 -2.57
N VAL A 279 6.10 -2.64 -3.78
CA VAL A 279 5.56 -3.31 -4.98
C VAL A 279 6.29 -4.63 -5.24
N LEU A 280 7.62 -4.63 -5.16
CA LEU A 280 8.45 -5.83 -5.33
C LEU A 280 8.52 -6.71 -4.07
N SER A 281 7.82 -6.36 -2.99
CA SER A 281 7.77 -7.13 -1.75
C SER A 281 6.33 -7.40 -1.31
N SER A 282 5.75 -6.52 -0.50
CA SER A 282 4.44 -6.69 0.11
C SER A 282 3.33 -6.95 -0.90
N ASP A 283 3.28 -6.21 -2.01
CA ASP A 283 2.20 -6.37 -2.99
C ASP A 283 2.35 -7.67 -3.79
N LEU A 284 3.58 -7.99 -4.20
CA LEU A 284 3.89 -9.26 -4.86
C LEU A 284 3.56 -10.45 -3.95
N PHE A 285 4.08 -10.46 -2.72
CA PHE A 285 3.86 -11.56 -1.77
C PHE A 285 2.42 -11.62 -1.28
N GLY A 286 1.72 -10.50 -1.12
CA GLY A 286 0.31 -10.45 -0.79
C GLY A 286 -0.56 -11.02 -1.92
N THR A 287 -0.21 -10.70 -3.16
CA THR A 287 -0.89 -11.27 -4.33
C THR A 287 -0.67 -12.77 -4.47
N LEU A 288 0.57 -13.24 -4.27
CA LEU A 288 0.89 -14.66 -4.28
C LEU A 288 0.21 -15.41 -3.13
N GLU A 289 0.15 -14.82 -1.94
CA GLU A 289 -0.56 -15.40 -0.78
C GLU A 289 -2.06 -15.51 -1.05
N TYR A 290 -2.68 -14.44 -1.54
CA TYR A 290 -4.09 -14.44 -1.91
C TYR A 290 -4.40 -15.54 -2.93
N ILE A 291 -3.63 -15.63 -4.02
CA ILE A 291 -3.79 -16.68 -5.04
C ILE A 291 -3.63 -18.07 -4.43
N SER A 292 -2.59 -18.27 -3.59
CA SER A 292 -2.32 -19.55 -2.94
C SER A 292 -3.48 -19.99 -2.04
N ASN A 293 -4.00 -19.07 -1.23
CA ASN A 293 -5.15 -19.31 -0.34
C ASN A 293 -6.40 -19.69 -1.16
N HIS A 294 -6.65 -19.00 -2.27
CA HIS A 294 -7.76 -19.33 -3.17
C HIS A 294 -7.63 -20.68 -3.87
N LEU A 295 -6.41 -21.15 -4.10
CA LEU A 295 -6.12 -22.48 -4.65
C LEU A 295 -6.10 -23.58 -3.56
N GLY A 296 -6.38 -23.25 -2.29
CA GLY A 296 -6.34 -24.20 -1.18
C GLY A 296 -4.92 -24.61 -0.75
N ILE A 297 -3.90 -23.86 -1.16
CA ILE A 297 -2.51 -24.10 -0.76
C ILE A 297 -2.30 -23.44 0.60
N ALA A 298 -2.00 -24.23 1.63
CA ALA A 298 -1.75 -23.72 2.98
C ALA A 298 -0.56 -22.76 2.97
N THR A 299 -0.81 -21.47 3.22
CA THR A 299 0.23 -20.47 3.45
C THR A 299 0.63 -20.49 4.93
N ARG A 300 1.94 -20.42 5.22
CA ARG A 300 2.43 -20.44 6.61
C ARG A 300 2.16 -19.10 7.28
N THR A 301 1.26 -19.17 8.26
CA THR A 301 1.11 -18.44 9.53
C THR A 301 1.45 -16.94 9.58
N PHE A 302 0.43 -16.19 9.97
CA PHE A 302 0.41 -14.84 10.52
C PHE A 302 1.57 -14.55 11.48
N ASN A 303 2.49 -13.66 11.10
CA ASN A 303 3.48 -13.09 12.02
C ASN A 303 2.92 -11.81 12.64
N VAL A 304 2.70 -11.82 13.95
CA VAL A 304 2.39 -10.63 14.74
C VAL A 304 3.66 -9.77 14.82
N THR A 305 3.51 -8.46 14.59
CA THR A 305 4.61 -7.50 14.76
C THR A 305 4.99 -7.40 16.24
N SER A 306 6.24 -7.72 16.57
CA SER A 306 6.74 -7.55 17.94
C SER A 306 7.15 -6.09 18.15
N LYS A 307 6.42 -5.35 18.99
CA LYS A 307 6.85 -4.02 19.47
C LYS A 307 7.90 -4.19 20.57
N VAL A 308 9.11 -4.61 20.21
CA VAL A 308 10.25 -4.62 21.15
C VAL A 308 10.97 -3.29 21.03
N ASN A 309 11.11 -2.60 22.15
CA ASN A 309 11.84 -1.34 22.25
C ASN A 309 13.35 -1.67 22.27
N ASP A 310 13.99 -1.61 21.11
CA ASP A 310 15.45 -1.70 20.98
C ASP A 310 15.99 -0.27 20.74
N ASP A 311 16.66 0.30 21.75
CA ASP A 311 17.23 1.65 21.68
C ASP A 311 18.22 1.79 20.52
N GLU A 312 18.92 0.71 20.14
CA GLU A 312 19.82 0.73 18.98
C GLU A 312 19.04 0.82 17.67
N LEU A 313 17.89 0.13 17.58
CA LEU A 313 16.98 0.23 16.43
C LEU A 313 16.45 1.65 16.28
N LYS A 314 15.99 2.26 17.38
CA LYS A 314 15.50 3.64 17.36
C LYS A 314 16.58 4.62 16.92
N LYS A 315 17.82 4.47 17.42
CA LYS A 315 18.96 5.28 16.97
C LYS A 315 19.21 5.16 15.47
N ARG A 316 19.24 3.94 14.93
CA ARG A 316 19.43 3.71 13.47
C ARG A 316 18.30 4.34 12.65
N TYR A 317 17.06 4.21 13.13
CA TYR A 317 15.91 4.85 12.51
C TYR A 317 16.05 6.38 12.49
N ASP A 318 16.43 7.01 13.60
CA ASP A 318 16.59 8.46 13.68
C ASP A 318 17.74 8.98 12.79
N GLU A 319 18.78 8.17 12.58
CA GLU A 319 19.87 8.41 11.62
C GLU A 319 19.44 8.23 10.14
N GLY A 320 18.22 7.77 9.86
CA GLY A 320 17.73 7.55 8.50
C GLY A 320 18.20 6.23 7.88
N LYS A 321 18.61 5.25 8.68
CA LYS A 321 19.09 3.94 8.20
C LYS A 321 17.95 2.92 8.16
N PHE A 322 17.83 2.22 7.04
CA PHE A 322 16.90 1.12 6.89
C PHE A 322 17.28 -0.08 7.78
N GLU A 323 16.30 -0.77 8.34
CA GLU A 323 16.50 -1.93 9.19
C GLU A 323 16.25 -3.22 8.40
N PHE A 324 17.31 -3.88 7.91
CA PHE A 324 17.20 -5.14 7.18
C PHE A 324 17.48 -6.38 8.05
N GLY A 325 17.83 -6.21 9.33
CA GLY A 325 18.37 -7.29 10.18
C GLY A 325 17.48 -8.51 10.34
N VAL A 326 16.16 -8.35 10.14
CA VAL A 326 15.19 -9.45 10.21
C VAL A 326 15.20 -10.25 8.89
N PRO A 327 15.51 -11.56 8.91
CA PRO A 327 15.46 -12.38 7.70
C PRO A 327 14.04 -12.48 7.15
N SER A 328 13.81 -11.96 5.94
CA SER A 328 12.51 -11.98 5.29
C SER A 328 12.64 -12.32 3.81
N PRO A 329 11.88 -13.30 3.27
CA PRO A 329 11.89 -13.61 1.84
C PRO A 329 11.35 -12.45 1.00
N MET A 330 10.53 -11.57 1.59
CA MET A 330 10.04 -10.34 0.95
C MET A 330 11.15 -9.39 0.54
N PHE A 331 12.36 -9.54 1.10
CA PHE A 331 13.49 -8.71 0.73
C PHE A 331 14.19 -9.16 -0.56
N VAL A 332 13.98 -10.41 -0.99
CA VAL A 332 14.70 -10.99 -2.13
C VAL A 332 14.39 -10.28 -3.45
N PRO A 333 13.13 -10.03 -3.87
CA PRO A 333 12.89 -9.57 -5.23
C PRO A 333 13.41 -8.15 -5.49
N PHE A 334 13.18 -7.19 -4.58
CA PHE A 334 13.74 -5.85 -4.75
C PHE A 334 15.27 -5.84 -4.61
N SER A 335 15.84 -6.76 -3.83
CA SER A 335 17.29 -6.91 -3.71
C SER A 335 17.92 -7.43 -4.99
N THR A 336 17.29 -8.43 -5.62
CA THR A 336 17.69 -8.94 -6.93
C THR A 336 17.58 -7.84 -8.00
N ALA A 337 16.47 -7.09 -8.01
CA ALA A 337 16.28 -5.96 -8.92
C ALA A 337 17.35 -4.87 -8.72
N ALA A 338 17.71 -4.56 -7.47
CA ALA A 338 18.78 -3.62 -7.17
C ALA A 338 20.12 -4.08 -7.78
N LEU A 339 20.49 -5.36 -7.62
CA LEU A 339 21.74 -5.90 -8.17
C LEU A 339 21.76 -5.89 -9.70
N ILE A 340 20.64 -6.24 -10.34
CA ILE A 340 20.52 -6.22 -11.80
C ILE A 340 20.61 -4.77 -12.32
N ASN A 341 19.92 -3.81 -11.69
CA ASN A 341 20.04 -2.39 -12.05
C ASN A 341 21.49 -1.90 -11.94
N LEU A 342 22.22 -2.28 -10.88
CA LEU A 342 23.62 -1.92 -10.69
C LEU A 342 24.51 -2.48 -11.79
N ALA A 343 24.37 -3.78 -12.09
CA ALA A 343 25.14 -4.44 -13.15
C ALA A 343 24.84 -3.80 -14.51
N ALA A 344 23.56 -3.56 -14.82
CA ALA A 344 23.13 -2.95 -16.06
C ALA A 344 23.66 -1.51 -16.18
N PHE A 345 23.63 -0.72 -15.11
CA PHE A 345 24.17 0.65 -15.10
C PHE A 345 25.67 0.69 -15.45
N PHE A 346 26.48 -0.15 -14.79
CA PHE A 346 27.92 -0.22 -15.10
C PHE A 346 28.20 -0.80 -16.49
N TRP A 347 27.42 -1.78 -16.92
CA TRP A 347 27.53 -2.34 -18.26
C TRP A 347 27.24 -1.29 -19.34
N GLY A 348 26.11 -0.59 -19.24
CA GLY A 348 25.75 0.48 -20.18
C GLY A 348 26.81 1.59 -20.21
N PHE A 349 27.32 1.99 -19.04
CA PHE A 349 28.41 2.96 -18.97
C PHE A 349 29.70 2.48 -19.64
N SER A 350 30.08 1.21 -19.42
CA SER A 350 31.23 0.58 -20.07
C SER A 350 31.09 0.51 -21.60
N GLN A 351 29.89 0.22 -22.11
CA GLN A 351 29.63 0.18 -23.55
C GLN A 351 29.79 1.54 -24.22
N VAL A 352 29.30 2.59 -23.55
CA VAL A 352 29.46 3.97 -24.01
C VAL A 352 30.93 4.39 -24.01
N LEU A 353 31.68 4.07 -22.93
CA LEU A 353 33.10 4.41 -22.83
C LEU A 353 33.98 3.66 -23.84
N SER A 354 33.64 2.40 -24.13
CA SER A 354 34.35 1.60 -25.14
C SER A 354 33.99 1.99 -26.58
N GLY A 355 32.99 2.86 -26.78
CA GLY A 355 32.49 3.23 -28.10
C GLY A 355 31.78 2.08 -28.83
N SER A 356 31.43 1.00 -28.11
CA SER A 356 30.79 -0.18 -28.70
C SER A 356 29.31 0.04 -29.02
N HIS A 357 28.64 0.96 -28.31
CA HIS A 357 27.29 1.41 -28.61
C HIS A 357 27.17 2.93 -28.47
N ASN A 358 26.29 3.53 -29.26
CA ASN A 358 25.97 4.96 -29.17
C ASN A 358 24.98 5.19 -28.02
N LEU A 359 25.19 6.27 -27.25
CA LEU A 359 24.25 6.75 -26.23
C LEU A 359 22.82 6.90 -26.78
N ASP A 360 22.70 7.27 -28.06
CA ASP A 360 21.41 7.41 -28.76
C ASP A 360 20.53 6.16 -28.65
N GLU A 361 21.12 4.96 -28.57
CA GLU A 361 20.37 3.71 -28.66
C GLU A 361 19.89 3.17 -27.30
N MET A 362 20.60 3.48 -26.22
CA MET A 362 20.36 2.86 -24.89
C MET A 362 20.02 3.89 -23.80
N PHE A 363 19.86 5.16 -24.16
CA PHE A 363 19.70 6.26 -23.22
C PHE A 363 18.62 6.00 -22.16
N ILE A 364 17.41 5.59 -22.59
CA ILE A 364 16.29 5.35 -21.67
C ILE A 364 16.62 4.22 -20.68
N GLN A 365 17.13 3.08 -21.18
CA GLN A 365 17.48 1.95 -20.30
C GLN A 365 18.58 2.33 -19.30
N MET A 366 19.57 3.12 -19.71
CA MET A 366 20.62 3.61 -18.83
C MET A 366 20.07 4.54 -17.75
N VAL A 367 19.15 5.45 -18.10
CA VAL A 367 18.48 6.34 -17.13
C VAL A 367 17.64 5.53 -16.15
N LEU A 368 16.90 4.51 -16.62
CA LEU A 368 16.11 3.64 -15.76
C LEU A 368 16.99 2.81 -14.81
N ALA A 369 18.09 2.24 -15.31
CA ALA A 369 19.06 1.52 -14.50
C ALA A 369 19.68 2.43 -13.44
N CYS A 370 20.10 3.64 -13.84
CA CYS A 370 20.61 4.67 -12.92
C CYS A 370 19.57 5.02 -11.84
N PHE A 371 18.33 5.29 -12.23
CA PHE A 371 17.24 5.61 -11.31
C PHE A 371 16.99 4.47 -10.31
N GLY A 372 16.95 3.22 -10.78
CA GLY A 372 16.82 2.04 -9.94
C GLY A 372 18.00 1.89 -8.97
N THR A 373 19.23 2.12 -9.44
CA THR A 373 20.45 2.09 -8.62
C THR A 373 20.42 3.15 -7.52
N VAL A 374 20.12 4.42 -7.83
CA VAL A 374 20.11 5.50 -6.82
C VAL A 374 19.01 5.28 -5.78
N ASN A 375 17.84 4.77 -6.19
CA ASN A 375 16.77 4.44 -5.25
C ASN A 375 17.10 3.21 -4.38
N SER A 376 17.90 2.29 -4.90
CA SER A 376 18.32 1.07 -4.18
C SER A 376 19.54 1.25 -3.28
N TRP A 377 20.05 2.48 -3.10
CA TRP A 377 21.23 2.72 -2.25
C TRP A 377 21.16 2.06 -0.86
N PRO A 378 20.04 2.13 -0.09
CA PRO A 378 19.96 1.47 1.21
C PRO A 378 20.15 -0.05 1.16
N VAL A 379 19.81 -0.68 0.03
CA VAL A 379 20.00 -2.12 -0.20
C VAL A 379 21.49 -2.44 -0.33
N TYR A 380 22.23 -1.70 -1.16
CA TYR A 380 23.66 -1.91 -1.34
C TYR A 380 24.44 -1.65 -0.05
N GLU A 381 24.08 -0.57 0.65
CA GLU A 381 24.65 -0.24 1.95
C GLU A 381 24.44 -1.39 2.95
N ALA A 382 23.22 -1.92 3.03
CA ALA A 382 22.89 -3.04 3.92
C ALA A 382 23.52 -4.37 3.51
N MET A 383 23.75 -4.62 2.23
CA MET A 383 24.38 -5.84 1.74
C MET A 383 25.89 -5.85 1.92
N PHE A 384 26.55 -4.76 1.53
CA PHE A 384 28.01 -4.75 1.30
C PHE A 384 28.80 -3.89 2.29
N LEU A 385 28.20 -2.84 2.84
CA LEU A 385 28.94 -1.83 3.62
C LEU A 385 28.71 -1.96 5.13
N ARG A 386 27.52 -2.42 5.54
CA ARG A 386 27.14 -2.45 6.96
C ARG A 386 27.65 -3.68 7.71
N THR A 387 28.02 -3.43 8.96
CA THR A 387 28.47 -4.45 9.94
C THR A 387 27.59 -4.48 11.20
N ASP A 388 26.67 -3.54 11.35
CA ASP A 388 25.73 -3.47 12.48
C ASP A 388 24.52 -4.41 12.32
N LYS A 389 23.63 -4.47 13.33
CA LYS A 389 22.47 -5.36 13.36
C LYS A 389 21.45 -5.14 12.24
N GLY A 390 21.38 -3.94 11.66
CA GLY A 390 20.49 -3.65 10.54
C GLY A 390 21.05 -3.98 9.16
N ARG A 391 22.21 -4.64 9.10
CA ARG A 391 22.75 -5.30 7.91
C ARG A 391 21.75 -6.32 7.35
N MET A 392 21.71 -6.48 6.04
CA MET A 392 20.93 -7.54 5.40
C MET A 392 21.49 -8.93 5.76
N PRO A 393 20.64 -9.88 6.19
CA PRO A 393 21.04 -11.24 6.50
C PRO A 393 21.72 -11.91 5.31
N ALA A 394 22.87 -12.56 5.56
CA ALA A 394 23.71 -13.17 4.53
C ALA A 394 22.93 -14.15 3.63
N LYS A 395 21.99 -14.92 4.21
CA LYS A 395 21.13 -15.83 3.43
C LYS A 395 20.30 -15.09 2.37
N ILE A 396 19.70 -13.95 2.73
CA ILE A 396 18.89 -13.14 1.81
C ILE A 396 19.79 -12.53 0.73
N ALA A 397 20.94 -12.00 1.12
CA ALA A 397 21.91 -11.42 0.19
C ALA A 397 22.42 -12.46 -0.82
N LEU A 398 22.83 -13.65 -0.36
CA LEU A 398 23.31 -14.74 -1.21
C LEU A 398 22.24 -15.23 -2.19
N ILE A 399 20.99 -15.40 -1.75
CA ILE A 399 19.89 -15.77 -2.65
C ILE A 399 19.67 -14.69 -3.70
N SER A 400 19.68 -13.41 -3.31
CA SER A 400 19.46 -12.29 -4.24
C SER A 400 20.59 -12.18 -5.27
N VAL A 401 21.85 -12.36 -4.84
CA VAL A 401 23.01 -12.42 -5.74
C VAL A 401 22.93 -13.61 -6.68
N PHE A 402 22.56 -14.79 -6.18
CA PHE A 402 22.40 -15.98 -7.01
C PHE A 402 21.31 -15.79 -8.06
N LEU A 403 20.14 -15.26 -7.69
CA LEU A 403 19.05 -14.99 -8.63
C LEU A 403 19.45 -13.94 -9.66
N ALA A 404 20.12 -12.86 -9.23
CA ALA A 404 20.63 -11.85 -10.16
C ALA A 404 21.61 -12.48 -11.16
N TRP A 405 22.56 -13.27 -10.67
CA TRP A 405 23.52 -13.99 -11.51
C TRP A 405 22.85 -14.94 -12.50
N VAL A 406 21.84 -15.70 -12.07
CA VAL A 406 21.06 -16.59 -12.96
C VAL A 406 20.36 -15.78 -14.05
N SER A 407 19.74 -14.65 -13.71
CA SER A 407 19.13 -13.76 -14.71
C SER A 407 20.16 -13.25 -15.72
N LEU A 408 21.35 -12.86 -15.26
CA LEU A 408 22.43 -12.40 -16.13
C LEU A 408 22.99 -13.52 -17.03
N CYS A 409 23.15 -14.74 -16.51
CA CYS A 409 23.74 -15.85 -17.25
C CYS A 409 22.77 -16.54 -18.21
N ARG A 410 21.48 -16.63 -17.86
CA ARG A 410 20.48 -17.32 -18.69
C ARG A 410 20.31 -16.62 -20.05
N ASP A 411 20.42 -15.30 -20.07
CA ASP A 411 20.34 -14.54 -21.31
C ASP A 411 21.59 -14.69 -22.20
N PHE A 412 22.77 -14.90 -21.60
CA PHE A 412 24.00 -15.19 -22.36
C PHE A 412 23.90 -16.50 -23.16
N PHE A 413 23.18 -17.50 -22.67
CA PHE A 413 22.97 -18.76 -23.36
C PHE A 413 21.82 -18.70 -24.38
N TYR A 414 20.69 -18.07 -24.05
CA TYR A 414 19.51 -18.07 -24.92
C TYR A 414 19.68 -17.22 -26.19
N TYR A 415 20.40 -16.09 -26.11
CA TYR A 415 20.63 -15.22 -27.27
C TYR A 415 21.82 -15.65 -28.15
N LYS A 416 22.67 -16.57 -27.66
CA LYS A 416 23.73 -17.14 -28.48
C LYS A 416 23.17 -18.08 -29.54
N ASP A 417 22.12 -18.84 -29.21
CA ASP A 417 21.49 -19.76 -30.16
C ASP A 417 20.64 -19.03 -31.23
N VAL A 418 20.05 -17.88 -30.90
CA VAL A 418 19.29 -17.09 -31.89
C VAL A 418 20.22 -16.43 -32.91
N ARG A 419 21.42 -15.99 -32.52
CA ARG A 419 22.41 -15.40 -33.46
C ARG A 419 23.19 -16.41 -34.30
N VAL A 420 23.09 -17.71 -34.00
CA VAL A 420 23.72 -18.78 -34.81
C VAL A 420 22.75 -19.31 -35.89
N GLY A 421 21.48 -18.85 -35.87
CA GLY A 421 20.44 -19.22 -36.83
C GLY A 421 20.08 -18.15 -37.87
N GLU A 422 20.79 -17.01 -37.92
CA GLU A 422 20.65 -15.98 -38.98
C GLU A 422 21.87 -15.96 -39.92
#